data_AF-A0A2S9G0M0-F1
#
_entry.id   AF-A0A2S9G0M0-F1
#
_cell.length_a   1.000
_cell.length_b   1.000
_cell.length_c   1.000
_cell.angle_alpha   90.00
_cell.angle_beta   90.00
_cell.angle_gamma   90.00
#
_symmetry.space_group_name_H-M   'P 1'
#
loop_
_entity.id
_entity.type
_entity.pdbx_description
1 polymer ?
#
loop_
_entity_poly.entity_id
_entity_poly.type
_entity_poly.pdbx_seq_one_letter_code
_entity_poly.pdbx_strand_id
1 'polypeptide(L)'
;YLETSFLPGRSFASPQDFNDQLRLWLPTANARRVRVLDGRPVAFLDADRAQMLALPPVSPVVQSVTSVRLGRDYYVRVAGNDYSV
;
A
#
# COMPACT_ATOMS: atom_id res chain seq x y z
N TYR A 1 -12.00 -7.12 3.02
CA TYR A 1 -12.48 -6.68 1.69
C TYR A 1 -11.77 -7.42 0.57
N LEU A 2 -10.44 -7.28 0.40
CA LEU A 2 -9.70 -7.97 -0.68
C LEU A 2 -9.92 -9.49 -0.68
N GLU A 3 -10.00 -10.09 0.51
CA GLU A 3 -10.29 -11.52 0.70
C GLU A 3 -11.57 -12.00 0.01
N THR A 4 -12.59 -11.16 -0.07
CA THR A 4 -13.89 -11.52 -0.67
C THR A 4 -14.11 -10.95 -2.06
N SER A 5 -13.41 -9.86 -2.43
CA SER A 5 -13.63 -9.18 -3.71
C SER A 5 -12.51 -9.36 -4.73
N PHE A 6 -11.29 -9.64 -4.29
CA PHE A 6 -10.10 -9.72 -5.12
C PHE A 6 -9.49 -11.12 -5.12
N LEU A 7 -9.31 -11.76 -3.96
CA LEU A 7 -8.66 -13.07 -3.83
C LEU A 7 -9.43 -14.26 -4.44
N PRO A 8 -10.78 -14.35 -4.39
CA PRO A 8 -11.47 -15.57 -4.79
C PRO A 8 -11.22 -15.94 -6.25
N GLY A 9 -10.79 -17.18 -6.50
CA GLY A 9 -10.55 -17.71 -7.84
C GLY A 9 -9.26 -17.22 -8.52
N ARG A 10 -8.44 -16.40 -7.85
CA ARG A 10 -7.13 -15.98 -8.35
C ARG A 10 -6.02 -16.86 -7.80
N SER A 11 -4.99 -17.06 -8.61
CA SER A 11 -3.70 -17.61 -8.21
C SER A 11 -2.61 -16.58 -8.48
N PHE A 12 -1.52 -16.70 -7.73
CA PHE A 12 -0.38 -15.79 -7.84
C PHE A 12 0.90 -16.61 -7.95
N ALA A 13 1.68 -16.32 -8.99
CA ALA A 13 2.97 -16.98 -9.21
C ALA A 13 4.09 -16.39 -8.32
N SER A 14 3.91 -15.15 -7.83
CA SER A 14 4.85 -14.47 -6.94
C SER A 14 4.19 -13.28 -6.22
N PRO A 15 4.85 -12.69 -5.21
CA PRO A 15 4.40 -11.43 -4.61
C PRO A 15 4.31 -10.27 -5.62
N GLN A 16 5.14 -10.28 -6.67
CA GLN A 16 5.07 -9.26 -7.73
C GLN A 16 3.81 -9.43 -8.58
N ASP A 17 3.51 -10.66 -9.00
CA ASP A 17 2.30 -11.00 -9.75
C ASP A 17 1.03 -10.63 -8.98
N PHE A 18 1.01 -10.87 -7.66
CA PHE A 18 -0.07 -10.37 -6.80
C PHE A 18 -0.26 -8.85 -6.92
N ASN A 19 0.82 -8.08 -6.79
CA ASN A 19 0.77 -6.61 -6.88
C ASN A 19 0.34 -6.12 -8.27
N ASP A 20 0.77 -6.81 -9.32
CA ASP A 20 0.42 -6.47 -10.70
C ASP A 20 -1.06 -6.73 -10.98
N GLN A 21 -1.56 -7.91 -10.60
CA GLN A 21 -2.98 -8.24 -10.70
C GLN A 21 -3.84 -7.27 -9.87
N LEU A 22 -3.38 -6.91 -8.67
CA LEU A 22 -4.08 -5.95 -7.81
C LEU A 22 -4.14 -4.56 -8.46
N ARG A 23 -3.00 -4.08 -8.99
CA ARG A 23 -2.91 -2.79 -9.67
C ARG A 23 -3.83 -2.72 -10.88
N LEU A 24 -3.93 -3.79 -11.66
CA LEU A 24 -4.82 -3.87 -12.83
C LEU A 24 -6.30 -3.94 -12.43
N TRP A 25 -6.61 -4.57 -11.30
CA TRP A 25 -7.98 -4.75 -10.84
C TRP A 25 -8.59 -3.49 -10.20
N LEU A 26 -7.78 -2.71 -9.46
CA LEU A 26 -8.24 -1.55 -8.69
C LEU A 26 -9.03 -0.49 -9.51
N PRO A 27 -8.61 -0.08 -10.72
CA PRO A 27 -9.38 0.87 -11.52
C PRO A 27 -10.81 0.40 -11.80
N THR A 28 -10.96 -0.87 -12.17
CA THR A 28 -12.26 -1.49 -12.44
C THR A 28 -13.10 -1.59 -11.16
N ALA A 29 -12.48 -2.01 -10.05
CA ALA A 29 -13.16 -2.13 -8.77
C ALA A 29 -13.71 -0.77 -8.28
N ASN A 30 -12.90 0.29 -8.39
CA ASN A 30 -13.26 1.64 -7.97
C ASN A 30 -14.31 2.31 -8.87
N ALA A 31 -14.45 1.86 -10.12
CA ALA A 31 -15.45 2.33 -11.06
C ALA A 31 -16.78 1.54 -11.00
N ARG A 32 -16.81 0.38 -10.35
CA ARG A 32 -18.03 -0.45 -10.25
C ARG A 32 -19.00 0.11 -9.22
N ARG A 33 -20.31 0.06 -9.51
CA ARG A 33 -21.35 0.40 -8.53
C ARG A 33 -21.38 -0.65 -7.41
N VAL A 34 -21.27 -0.19 -6.17
CA VAL A 34 -21.33 -0.99 -4.94
C VAL A 34 -22.68 -0.72 -4.26
N ARG A 35 -23.48 -1.76 -4.06
CA ARG A 35 -24.84 -1.64 -3.51
C ARG A 35 -24.88 -0.96 -2.14
N VAL A 36 -23.96 -1.33 -1.24
CA VAL A 36 -23.90 -0.77 0.12
C VAL A 36 -23.57 0.72 0.13
N LEU A 37 -22.77 1.20 -0.84
CA LEU A 37 -22.45 2.62 -1.02
C LEU A 37 -23.49 3.37 -1.85
N ASP A 38 -24.45 2.65 -2.45
CA ASP A 38 -25.34 3.14 -3.49
C ASP A 38 -24.66 3.97 -4.61
N GLY A 39 -23.43 3.61 -4.95
CA GLY A 39 -22.63 4.42 -5.87
C GLY A 39 -21.32 3.74 -6.26
N ARG A 40 -20.49 4.45 -7.02
CA ARG A 40 -19.15 4.01 -7.39
C ARG A 40 -18.17 4.58 -6.36
N PRO A 41 -17.25 3.79 -5.78
CA PRO A 41 -16.28 4.29 -4.81
C PRO A 41 -15.57 5.58 -5.26
N VAL A 42 -15.14 5.63 -6.53
CA VAL A 42 -14.45 6.79 -7.08
C VAL A 42 -15.29 8.07 -7.11
N ALA A 43 -16.63 7.96 -7.16
CA ALA A 43 -17.52 9.12 -7.23
C ALA A 43 -17.62 9.89 -5.90
N PHE A 44 -17.26 9.26 -4.78
CA PHE A 44 -17.27 9.89 -3.46
C PHE A 44 -15.92 10.56 -3.14
N LEU A 45 -14.85 10.17 -3.84
CA LEU A 45 -13.49 10.56 -3.50
C LEU A 45 -13.25 12.09 -3.55
N ASP A 46 -13.75 12.77 -4.58
CA ASP A 46 -13.53 14.22 -4.71
C ASP A 46 -14.27 15.02 -3.63
N ALA A 47 -15.48 14.60 -3.27
CA ALA A 47 -16.26 15.22 -2.21
C ALA A 47 -15.59 15.01 -0.85
N ASP A 48 -15.15 13.78 -0.55
CA ASP A 48 -14.42 13.48 0.68
C ASP A 48 -13.10 14.25 0.76
N ARG A 49 -12.35 14.29 -0.34
CA ARG A 49 -11.07 15.04 -0.41
C ARG A 49 -11.27 16.54 -0.18
N ALA A 50 -12.38 17.11 -0.64
CA ALA A 50 -12.68 18.53 -0.41
C ALA A 50 -12.96 18.86 1.08
N GLN A 51 -13.34 17.85 1.89
CA GLN A 51 -13.57 18.00 3.33
C GLN A 51 -12.33 17.66 4.17
N MET A 52 -11.26 17.13 3.56
CA MET A 52 -10.03 16.81 4.27
C MET A 52 -9.17 18.06 4.50
N LEU A 53 -8.45 18.08 5.61
CA LEU A 53 -7.41 19.09 5.84
C LEU A 53 -6.30 18.94 4.79
N ALA A 54 -5.71 20.06 4.38
CA ALA A 54 -4.53 20.05 3.55
C ALA A 54 -3.40 19.27 4.25
N LEU A 55 -2.60 18.55 3.46
CA LEU A 55 -1.41 17.89 3.98
C LEU A 55 -0.45 18.95 4.55
N PRO A 56 0.25 18.64 5.66
CA PRO A 56 1.29 19.53 6.18
C PRO A 56 2.34 19.77 5.09
N PRO A 57 2.96 20.97 5.03
CA PRO A 57 3.97 21.30 4.03
C PRO A 57 5.24 20.45 4.16
N VAL A 58 5.39 19.76 5.29
CA VAL A 58 6.46 18.81 5.55
C VAL A 58 5.84 17.42 5.66
N SER A 59 6.37 16.48 4.86
CA SER A 59 5.95 15.08 4.92
C SER A 59 6.13 14.51 6.32
N PRO A 60 5.18 13.72 6.83
CA PRO A 60 5.35 13.04 8.11
C PRO A 60 6.55 12.08 8.03
N VAL A 61 7.26 11.95 9.14
CA VAL A 61 8.33 10.94 9.26
C VAL A 61 7.66 9.57 9.34
N VAL A 62 7.74 8.82 8.25
CA VAL A 62 7.19 7.45 8.14
C VAL A 62 8.25 6.37 8.31
N GLN A 63 9.51 6.77 8.45
CA GLN A 63 10.66 5.86 8.56
C GLN A 63 11.04 5.66 10.03
N SER A 64 11.37 4.42 10.38
CA SER A 64 12.12 4.13 11.60
C SER A 64 13.60 4.27 11.29
N VAL A 65 14.27 5.24 11.91
CA VAL A 65 15.71 5.46 11.74
C VAL A 65 16.43 4.96 12.98
N THR A 66 17.37 4.03 12.79
CA THR A 66 18.27 3.55 13.85
C THR A 66 19.71 3.83 13.41
N SER A 67 20.49 4.48 14.27
CA SER A 67 21.91 4.68 14.04
C SER A 67 22.70 3.64 14.83
N VAL A 68 23.60 2.93 14.14
CA VAL A 68 24.51 1.96 14.76
C VAL A 68 25.94 2.31 14.38
N ARG A 69 26.91 2.01 15.26
CA ARG A 69 28.32 2.06 14.87
C ARG A 69 28.61 0.84 13.99
N LEU A 70 29.22 1.05 12.84
CA LEU A 70 29.61 -0.04 11.96
C LEU A 70 30.73 -0.87 12.61
N GLY A 71 30.46 -2.16 12.81
CA GLY A 71 31.45 -3.13 13.26
C GLY A 71 32.48 -3.43 12.18
N ARG A 72 33.60 -4.05 12.55
CA ARG A 72 34.68 -4.39 11.61
C ARG A 72 34.30 -5.51 10.64
N ASP A 73 33.21 -6.20 10.89
CA ASP A 73 32.58 -7.19 10.03
C ASP A 73 31.77 -6.57 8.88
N TYR A 74 31.55 -5.25 8.88
CA TYR A 74 30.84 -4.52 7.81
C TYR A 74 29.41 -5.00 7.55
N TYR A 75 28.76 -5.61 8.55
CA TYR A 75 27.35 -6.00 8.49
C TYR A 75 26.48 -5.14 9.42
N VAL A 76 25.24 -4.89 8.99
CA VAL A 76 24.19 -4.24 9.78
C VAL A 76 22.95 -5.13 9.79
N ARG A 77 22.47 -5.49 10.99
CA ARG A 77 21.21 -6.24 11.18
C ARG A 77 20.03 -5.26 11.19
N VAL A 78 19.11 -5.40 10.23
CA VAL A 78 17.86 -4.63 10.17
C VAL A 78 16.67 -5.58 10.03
N ALA A 79 15.72 -5.50 10.97
CA ALA A 79 14.48 -6.28 10.97
C ALA A 79 14.70 -7.80 10.72
N GLY A 80 15.77 -8.36 11.27
CA GLY A 80 16.12 -9.78 11.14
C GLY A 80 17.07 -10.13 10.00
N ASN A 81 17.40 -9.20 9.09
CA ASN A 81 18.27 -9.42 7.93
C ASN A 81 19.65 -8.75 8.13
N ASP A 82 20.73 -9.42 7.74
CA ASP A 82 22.08 -8.82 7.70
C ASP A 82 22.35 -8.21 6.32
N TYR A 83 22.79 -6.95 6.31
CA TYR A 83 23.18 -6.22 5.12
C TYR A 83 24.66 -5.89 5.20
N SER A 84 25.42 -6.20 4.15
CA SER A 84 26.82 -5.75 4.02
C SER A 84 26.85 -4.28 3.58
N VAL A 85 27.76 -3.50 4.14
CA VAL A 85 28.00 -2.07 3.81
C VAL A 85 29.35 -1.89 3.13
#